data_AF-A0A2A6MJL7-F1
#
_entry.id   AF-A0A2A6MJL7-F1
#
_cell.length_a   1.000
_cell.length_b   1.000
_cell.length_c   1.000
_cell.angle_alpha   90.00
_cell.angle_beta   90.00
_cell.angle_gamma   90.00
#
_symmetry.space_group_name_H-M   'P 1'
#
loop_
_entity.id
_entity.type
_entity.pdbx_description
1 polymer ?
#
loop_
_entity_poly.entity_id
_entity_poly.type
_entity_poly.pdbx_seq_one_letter_code
_entity_poly.pdbx_strand_id
1 'polypeptide(L)'
;MPFNPFYRFSKSEDAMAQRAIERGVGFDRAQVSRTDLSQMVADFAAKTGVRRFDQGESGSYEGVQSFLLSRGYELRRRVHKFELKKVGTGGRAKSMDWDCVLDFVDQLRVSEGREPLRRAA
;
A
#
# COMPACT_ATOMS: atom_id res chain seq x y z
N MET A 1 32.40 1.60 17.65
CA MET A 1 32.36 2.32 18.93
C MET A 1 31.70 1.40 19.96
N PRO A 2 32.43 0.88 20.96
CA PRO A 2 31.87 -0.05 21.95
C PRO A 2 31.10 0.71 23.04
N PHE A 3 29.98 0.13 23.48
CA PHE A 3 29.16 0.64 24.58
C PHE A 3 29.94 0.50 25.89
N ASN A 4 30.21 1.61 26.57
CA ASN A 4 30.98 1.63 27.82
C ASN A 4 30.02 1.60 29.03
N PRO A 5 29.95 0.51 29.80
CA PRO A 5 28.92 0.30 30.83
C PRO A 5 29.17 1.08 32.14
N PHE A 6 30.17 1.96 32.19
CA PHE A 6 30.58 2.69 33.40
C PHE A 6 30.26 4.19 33.39
N TYR A 7 29.45 4.68 32.45
CA TYR A 7 28.91 6.04 32.52
C TYR A 7 27.83 6.10 33.61
N ARG A 8 28.23 6.33 34.87
CA ARG A 8 27.30 6.67 35.95
C ARG A 8 26.84 8.10 35.71
N PHE A 9 25.61 8.26 35.25
CA PHE A 9 24.94 9.57 35.27
C PHE A 9 25.08 10.18 36.66
N SER A 10 25.55 11.42 36.71
CA SER A 10 25.62 12.16 37.97
C SER A 10 24.19 12.33 38.52
N LYS A 11 24.02 12.42 39.85
CA LYS A 11 22.70 12.64 40.48
C LYS A 11 21.94 13.84 39.87
N SER A 12 22.64 14.82 39.31
CA SER A 12 22.07 15.96 38.59
C SER A 12 21.51 15.62 37.21
N GLU A 13 22.11 14.68 36.47
CA GLU A 13 21.60 14.23 35.18
C GLU A 13 20.39 13.31 35.34
N ASP A 14 20.39 12.46 36.38
CA ASP A 14 19.24 11.63 36.75
C ASP A 14 18.05 12.50 37.21
N ALA A 15 18.31 13.57 37.97
CA ALA A 15 17.29 14.53 38.38
C ALA A 15 16.73 15.36 37.21
N MET A 16 17.55 15.63 36.18
CA MET A 16 17.10 16.29 34.94
C MET A 16 16.28 15.33 34.07
N ALA A 17 16.67 14.05 34.00
CA ALA A 17 15.91 13.00 33.31
C ALA A 17 14.56 12.76 34.01
N GLN A 18 14.55 12.70 35.34
CA GLN A 18 13.31 12.58 36.13
C GLN A 18 12.44 13.84 35.99
N ARG A 19 13.01 15.05 36.01
CA ARG A 19 12.25 16.28 35.72
C ARG A 19 11.71 16.33 34.29
N ALA A 20 12.42 15.79 33.30
CA ALA A 20 11.94 15.73 31.92
C ALA A 20 10.77 14.74 31.76
N ILE A 21 10.80 13.64 32.50
CA ILE A 21 9.69 12.68 32.58
C ILE A 21 8.49 13.32 33.31
N GLU A 22 8.71 14.01 34.43
CA GLU A 22 7.65 14.72 35.19
C GLU A 22 7.07 15.93 34.42
N ARG A 23 7.84 16.58 33.55
CA ARG A 23 7.38 17.68 32.69
C ARG A 23 6.49 17.23 31.52
N GLY A 24 6.16 15.95 31.43
CA GLY A 24 5.27 15.44 30.40
C GLY A 24 5.89 15.41 29.00
N VAL A 25 7.22 15.40 28.88
CA VAL A 25 7.89 15.13 27.59
C VAL A 25 8.00 13.62 27.36
N GLY A 26 6.98 12.88 27.83
CA GLY A 26 6.77 11.51 27.43
C GLY A 26 6.46 11.49 25.95
N PHE A 27 6.83 10.41 25.26
CA PHE A 27 6.29 10.16 23.93
C PHE A 27 4.76 10.06 24.05
N ASP A 28 4.08 11.19 23.88
CA ASP A 28 2.63 11.32 23.77
C ASP A 28 2.19 10.67 22.46
N ARG A 29 2.33 9.35 22.37
CA ARG A 29 1.29 8.57 21.72
C ARG A 29 0.11 8.63 22.67
N ALA A 30 -0.56 9.79 22.69
CA ALA A 30 -1.88 9.94 23.28
C ALA A 30 -2.69 8.72 22.82
N GLN A 31 -3.29 8.01 23.77
CA GLN A 31 -4.21 6.93 23.43
C GLN A 31 -5.37 7.55 22.64
N VAL A 32 -5.26 7.55 21.32
CA VAL A 32 -6.32 8.00 20.42
C VAL A 32 -7.53 7.13 20.73
N SER A 33 -8.59 7.74 21.24
CA SER A 33 -9.81 6.99 21.51
C SER A 33 -10.35 6.41 20.20
N ARG A 34 -11.05 5.26 20.24
CA ARG A 34 -11.64 4.66 19.03
C ARG A 34 -12.54 5.64 18.27
N THR A 35 -13.19 6.56 18.99
CA THR A 35 -14.03 7.61 18.43
C THR A 35 -13.22 8.62 17.64
N ASP A 36 -12.09 9.09 18.19
CA ASP A 36 -11.20 10.04 17.53
C ASP A 36 -10.55 9.44 16.27
N LEU A 37 -10.22 8.15 16.31
CA LEU A 37 -9.70 7.42 15.14
C LEU A 37 -10.76 7.32 14.04
N SER A 38 -12.01 7.05 14.41
CA SER A 38 -13.13 6.97 13.45
C SER A 38 -13.38 8.32 12.79
N GLN A 39 -13.31 9.41 13.55
CA GLN A 39 -13.45 10.77 13.01
C GLN A 39 -12.28 11.14 12.09
N MET A 40 -11.04 10.82 12.47
CA MET A 40 -9.86 11.03 11.61
C MET A 40 -9.99 10.28 10.27
N VAL A 41 -10.47 9.03 10.29
CA VAL A 41 -10.68 8.24 9.07
C VAL A 41 -11.80 8.85 8.22
N ALA A 42 -12.90 9.31 8.83
CA ALA A 42 -13.99 9.97 8.13
C ALA A 42 -13.53 11.29 7.47
N ASP A 43 -12.76 12.11 8.20
CA ASP A 43 -12.22 13.37 7.69
C ASP A 43 -11.22 13.14 6.55
N PHE A 44 -10.37 12.12 6.68
CA PHE A 44 -9.46 11.70 5.60
C PHE A 44 -10.23 11.23 4.37
N ALA A 45 -11.28 10.44 4.58
CA ALA A 45 -12.11 9.94 3.51
C ALA A 45 -12.86 11.05 2.77
N ALA A 46 -13.37 12.05 3.50
CA ALA A 46 -14.04 13.21 2.93
C ALA A 46 -13.09 14.12 2.14
N LYS A 47 -11.84 14.28 2.60
CA LYS A 47 -10.84 15.14 1.94
C LYS A 47 -10.22 14.50 0.71
N THR A 48 -9.95 13.20 0.75
CA THR A 48 -9.11 12.53 -0.26
C THR A 48 -9.92 11.62 -1.18
N GLY A 49 -11.14 11.23 -0.77
CA GLY A 49 -11.89 10.14 -1.37
C GLY A 49 -11.28 8.78 -1.02
N VAL A 50 -12.12 7.82 -0.63
CA VAL A 50 -11.68 6.42 -0.41
C VAL A 50 -12.22 5.57 -1.54
N ARG A 51 -11.31 4.98 -2.30
CA ARG A 51 -11.60 3.99 -3.33
C ARG A 51 -11.98 2.68 -2.66
N ARG A 52 -13.05 2.06 -3.13
CA ARG A 52 -13.57 0.82 -2.57
C ARG A 52 -13.31 -0.31 -3.55
N PHE A 53 -12.38 -1.17 -3.17
CA PHE A 53 -12.06 -2.37 -3.90
C PHE A 53 -12.78 -3.56 -3.27
N ASP A 54 -13.26 -4.48 -4.12
CA ASP A 54 -13.76 -5.75 -3.62
C ASP A 54 -12.62 -6.55 -2.98
N GLN A 55 -12.95 -7.43 -2.04
CA GLN A 55 -11.96 -8.27 -1.39
C GLN A 55 -11.23 -9.14 -2.43
N GLY A 56 -9.89 -9.07 -2.43
CA GLY A 56 -9.05 -9.80 -3.39
C GLY A 56 -8.68 -9.01 -4.65
N GLU A 57 -9.24 -7.82 -4.84
CA GLU A 57 -8.78 -6.92 -5.88
C GLU A 57 -7.48 -6.24 -5.46
N SER A 58 -6.45 -6.39 -6.29
CA SER A 58 -5.12 -5.88 -6.03
C SER A 58 -4.40 -5.55 -7.34
N GLY A 59 -3.55 -4.53 -7.30
CA GLY A 59 -2.59 -4.23 -8.35
C GLY A 59 -1.32 -5.09 -8.30
N SER A 60 -1.28 -6.15 -7.50
CA SER A 60 -0.17 -7.12 -7.49
C SER A 60 -0.22 -8.03 -8.71
N TYR A 61 0.92 -8.65 -9.04
CA TYR A 61 1.03 -9.55 -10.18
C TYR A 61 0.02 -10.71 -10.10
N GLU A 62 -0.10 -11.34 -8.93
CA GLU A 62 -0.97 -12.51 -8.71
C GLU A 62 -2.45 -12.14 -8.81
N GLY A 63 -2.83 -10.96 -8.29
CA GLY A 63 -4.20 -10.44 -8.37
C GLY A 63 -4.59 -10.14 -9.81
N VAL A 64 -3.72 -9.43 -10.53
CA VAL A 64 -3.92 -9.10 -11.95
C VAL A 64 -3.92 -10.36 -12.82
N GLN A 65 -3.03 -11.32 -12.56
CA GLN A 65 -2.99 -12.58 -13.30
C GLN A 65 -4.30 -13.37 -13.13
N SER A 66 -4.81 -13.47 -11.91
CA SER A 66 -6.07 -14.15 -11.62
C SER A 66 -7.26 -13.44 -12.28
N PHE A 67 -7.28 -12.10 -12.21
CA PHE A 67 -8.28 -11.26 -12.86
C PHE A 67 -8.31 -11.48 -14.38
N LEU A 68 -7.15 -11.45 -15.03
CA LEU A 68 -7.02 -11.64 -16.47
C LEU A 68 -7.39 -13.07 -16.90
N LEU A 69 -6.96 -14.06 -16.13
CA LEU A 69 -7.24 -15.47 -16.43
C LEU A 69 -8.75 -15.76 -16.44
N SER A 70 -9.49 -15.22 -15.46
CA SER A 70 -10.96 -15.34 -15.40
C SER A 70 -11.67 -14.72 -16.62
N ARG A 71 -11.01 -13.80 -17.34
CA ARG A 71 -11.51 -13.11 -18.54
C ARG A 71 -10.92 -13.69 -19.83
N GLY A 72 -10.25 -14.84 -19.75
CA GLY A 72 -9.68 -15.52 -20.91
C GLY A 72 -8.39 -14.89 -21.42
N TYR A 73 -7.64 -14.20 -20.56
CA TYR A 73 -6.30 -13.69 -20.86
C TYR A 73 -5.24 -14.38 -20.01
N GLU A 74 -4.18 -14.86 -20.64
CA GLU A 74 -3.01 -15.41 -19.98
C GLU A 74 -1.94 -14.32 -19.84
N LEU A 75 -1.51 -14.08 -18.60
CA LEU A 75 -0.40 -13.20 -18.28
C LEU A 75 0.80 -14.03 -17.82
N ARG A 76 1.96 -13.80 -18.43
CA ARG A 76 3.23 -14.43 -18.05
C ARG A 76 4.28 -13.38 -17.73
N ARG A 77 4.99 -13.59 -16.61
CA ARG A 77 6.18 -12.79 -16.27
C ARG A 77 7.41 -13.33 -16.99
N ARG A 78 8.09 -12.47 -17.73
CA ARG A 78 9.48 -12.64 -18.18
C ARG A 78 10.40 -11.79 -17.32
N VAL A 79 11.71 -11.95 -17.48
CA VAL A 79 12.72 -11.29 -16.64
C VAL A 79 12.51 -9.76 -16.58
N HIS A 80 12.25 -9.11 -17.72
CA HIS A 80 12.12 -7.65 -17.81
C HIS A 80 10.80 -7.17 -18.41
N LYS A 81 9.89 -8.08 -18.79
CA LYS A 81 8.66 -7.77 -19.51
C LYS A 81 7.53 -8.72 -19.11
N PHE A 82 6.31 -8.33 -19.46
CA PHE A 82 5.12 -9.13 -19.26
C PHE A 82 4.52 -9.50 -20.61
N GLU A 83 4.20 -10.77 -20.79
CA GLU A 83 3.56 -11.28 -22.00
C GLU A 83 2.07 -11.48 -21.72
N LEU A 84 1.23 -10.78 -22.49
CA LEU A 84 -0.22 -10.93 -22.46
C LEU A 84 -0.68 -11.66 -23.72
N LYS A 85 -1.48 -12.71 -23.54
CA LYS A 85 -2.05 -13.49 -24.64
C LYS A 85 -3.53 -13.76 -24.37
N LYS A 86 -4.36 -13.69 -25.40
CA LYS A 86 -5.75 -14.16 -25.29
C LYS A 86 -5.79 -15.68 -25.42
N VAL A 87 -6.42 -16.34 -24.45
CA VAL A 87 -6.58 -17.80 -24.40
C VAL A 87 -7.40 -18.26 -25.60
N GLY A 88 -7.00 -19.36 -26.24
CA GLY A 88 -7.68 -19.90 -27.42
C GLY A 88 -7.30 -19.26 -28.76
N THR A 89 -6.56 -18.15 -28.78
CA THR A 89 -5.98 -17.62 -30.02
C THR A 89 -4.57 -18.14 -30.26
N GLY A 90 -4.31 -18.66 -31.46
CA GLY A 90 -2.97 -19.08 -31.92
C GLY A 90 -1.97 -17.95 -32.16
N GLY A 91 -2.32 -16.71 -31.80
CA GLY A 91 -1.52 -15.52 -32.02
C GLY A 91 -0.31 -15.38 -31.09
N ARG A 92 0.61 -14.49 -31.48
CA ARG A 92 1.79 -14.12 -30.69
C ARG A 92 1.38 -13.36 -29.43
N ALA A 93 2.00 -13.68 -28.30
CA ALA A 93 1.81 -12.93 -27.07
C ALA A 93 2.37 -11.50 -27.23
N LYS A 94 1.64 -10.51 -26.74
CA LYS A 94 2.08 -9.11 -26.74
C LYS A 94 2.97 -8.89 -25.52
N SER A 95 4.23 -8.52 -25.76
CA SER A 95 5.17 -8.14 -24.69
C SER A 95 5.00 -6.67 -24.35
N MET A 96 4.88 -6.35 -23.07
CA MET A 96 4.69 -4.98 -22.57
C MET A 96 5.26 -4.79 -21.16
N ASP A 97 5.37 -3.54 -20.74
CA ASP A 97 5.76 -3.18 -19.38
C ASP A 97 4.62 -3.35 -18.38
N TRP A 98 4.94 -3.46 -17.09
CA TRP A 98 3.94 -3.61 -16.03
C TRP A 98 2.90 -2.49 -16.05
N ASP A 99 3.37 -1.27 -16.28
CA ASP A 99 2.53 -0.08 -16.39
C ASP A 99 1.49 -0.22 -17.50
N CYS A 100 1.90 -0.73 -18.66
CA CYS A 100 0.97 -1.01 -19.76
C CYS A 100 0.00 -2.15 -19.46
N VAL A 101 0.41 -3.16 -18.67
CA VAL A 101 -0.49 -4.21 -18.19
C VAL A 101 -1.58 -3.61 -17.30
N LEU A 102 -1.19 -2.75 -16.36
CA LEU A 102 -2.14 -2.08 -15.47
C LEU A 102 -3.11 -1.18 -16.24
N ASP A 103 -2.62 -0.42 -17.23
CA ASP A 103 -3.49 0.40 -18.09
C ASP A 103 -4.52 -0.46 -18.85
N PHE A 104 -4.10 -1.63 -19.34
CA PHE A 104 -5.01 -2.57 -20.00
C PHE A 104 -6.06 -3.13 -19.03
N VAL A 105 -5.64 -3.49 -17.81
CA VAL A 105 -6.55 -3.97 -16.76
C VAL A 105 -7.53 -2.87 -16.36
N ASP A 106 -7.08 -1.63 -16.26
CA ASP A 106 -7.92 -0.49 -15.89
C ASP A 106 -8.95 -0.19 -16.97
N GLN A 107 -8.58 -0.30 -18.26
CA GLN A 107 -9.55 -0.22 -19.36
C GLN A 107 -10.62 -1.31 -19.26
N LEU A 108 -10.23 -2.56 -18.95
CA LEU A 108 -11.19 -3.65 -18.74
C LEU A 108 -12.09 -3.36 -17.54
N ARG A 109 -11.53 -2.95 -16.40
CA ARG A 109 -12.29 -2.62 -15.19
C ARG A 109 -13.29 -1.49 -15.44
N VAL A 110 -12.86 -0.41 -16.10
CA VAL A 110 -13.74 0.71 -16.47
C VAL A 110 -14.85 0.26 -17.41
N SER A 111 -14.56 -0.62 -18.37
CA SER A 111 -15.60 -1.18 -19.27
C SER A 111 -16.63 -2.05 -18.55
N GLU A 112 -16.24 -2.65 -17.41
CA GLU A 112 -17.11 -3.42 -16.52
C GLU A 112 -17.78 -2.56 -15.44
N GLY A 113 -17.59 -1.23 -15.46
CA GLY A 113 -18.12 -0.31 -14.45
C GLY A 113 -17.41 -0.37 -13.09
N ARG A 114 -16.23 -0.99 -13.02
CA ARG A 114 -15.40 -1.06 -11.82
C ARG A 114 -14.44 0.11 -11.76
N GLU A 115 -14.06 0.51 -10.54
CA GLU A 115 -12.98 1.48 -10.36
C GLU A 115 -11.67 0.93 -10.94
N PRO A 116 -10.83 1.76 -11.60
CA PRO A 116 -9.49 1.36 -12.04
C PRO A 116 -8.64 0.91 -10.85
N LEU A 117 -7.43 0.40 -11.04
CA LEU A 117 -6.47 0.09 -9.99
C LEU A 117 -5.50 1.26 -9.78
N ARG A 118 -5.04 1.90 -10.87
CA ARG A 118 -4.17 3.08 -10.76
C ARG A 118 -4.91 4.25 -10.15
N ARG A 119 -4.21 5.03 -9.33
CA ARG A 119 -4.72 6.33 -8.89
C ARG A 119 -4.60 7.27 -10.10
N ALA A 120 -5.69 7.92 -10.50
CA ALA A 120 -5.58 9.04 -11.42
C ALA A 120 -4.67 10.09 -10.74
N ALA A 121 -3.54 10.40 -11.39
CA ALA A 121 -2.58 11.37 -10.88
C ALA A 121 -3.19 12.77 -10.84
#